data_AF-A0AAV6GPM4-F1
#
_entry.id   AF-A0AAV6GPM4-F1
#
_cell.length_a   1.000
_cell.length_b   1.000
_cell.length_c   1.000
_cell.angle_alpha   90.00
_cell.angle_beta   90.00
_cell.angle_gamma   90.00
#
_symmetry.space_group_name_H-M   'P 1'
#
loop_
_entity.id
_entity.type
_entity.pdbx_description
1 polymer ?
#
loop_
_entity_poly.entity_id
_entity_poly.type
_entity_poly.pdbx_seq_one_letter_code
_entity_poly.pdbx_strand_id
1 'polypeptide(L)'
;MGSLGHLGLRYGKVLQLTLAVIKPDAVAHPLIMEALHQKILEHKFSIVKSKDLVWQRQDSERFYAEHEGRFFYQRLVEFMSSGPMRAYILAREDAISYWRELMGPTKVFRARYTSPDTIRAQFGLTDTRNTTHGSDSAESAQREITFFFPEFHVQEWMERLEPSFRAGQVKYDQQKQIHMLSGQS
;
A
#
# COMPACT_ATOMS: atom_id res chain seq x y z
N MET A 1 14.27 -12.30 48.88
CA MET A 1 14.42 -13.16 47.69
C MET A 1 13.54 -12.57 46.59
N GLY A 2 14.11 -12.13 45.47
CA GLY A 2 13.35 -11.48 44.40
C GLY A 2 12.66 -12.51 43.52
N SER A 3 11.36 -12.36 43.31
CA SER A 3 10.65 -13.10 42.26
C SER A 3 11.00 -12.47 40.92
N LEU A 4 11.67 -13.22 40.05
CA LEU A 4 11.92 -12.84 38.67
C LEU A 4 10.59 -12.75 37.92
N GLY A 5 10.09 -11.52 37.74
CA GLY A 5 8.95 -11.26 36.88
C GLY A 5 9.28 -11.72 35.47
N HIS A 6 8.59 -12.76 34.99
CA HIS A 6 8.76 -13.27 33.64
C HIS A 6 8.35 -12.17 32.65
N LEU A 7 9.33 -11.54 32.01
CA LEU A 7 9.09 -10.47 31.04
C LEU A 7 8.54 -11.10 29.76
N GLY A 8 7.23 -11.37 29.78
CA GLY A 8 6.54 -11.98 28.65
C GLY A 8 6.69 -11.10 27.41
N LEU A 9 7.52 -11.56 26.47
CA LEU A 9 7.60 -11.01 25.13
C LEU A 9 6.19 -10.99 24.55
N ARG A 10 5.60 -9.80 24.42
CA ARG A 10 4.40 -9.60 23.63
C ARG A 10 4.78 -9.81 22.17
N TYR A 11 4.76 -11.06 21.72
CA TYR A 11 4.78 -11.37 20.30
C TYR A 11 3.56 -10.68 19.69
N GLY A 12 3.80 -9.59 18.94
CA GLY A 12 2.76 -8.94 18.15
C GLY A 12 2.15 -9.95 17.16
N LYS A 13 0.96 -9.65 16.62
CA LYS A 13 0.43 -10.51 15.56
C LYS A 13 1.36 -10.44 14.36
N VAL A 14 1.43 -11.56 13.63
CA VAL A 14 2.18 -11.65 12.38
C VAL A 14 1.66 -10.59 11.41
N LEU A 15 2.57 -9.77 10.87
CA LEU A 15 2.22 -8.67 9.98
C LEU A 15 1.63 -9.19 8.67
N GLN A 16 0.69 -8.45 8.11
CA GLN A 16 0.25 -8.65 6.73
C GLN A 16 1.04 -7.75 5.78
N LEU A 17 1.18 -8.20 4.52
CA LEU A 17 1.56 -7.35 3.40
C LEU A 17 0.32 -6.96 2.59
N THR A 18 0.28 -5.72 2.11
CA THR A 18 -0.68 -5.25 1.10
C THR A 18 0.07 -4.54 -0.03
N LEU A 19 -0.44 -4.64 -1.26
CA LEU A 19 -0.10 -3.64 -2.28
C LEU A 19 -0.85 -2.35 -1.93
N ALA A 20 -0.15 -1.23 -2.09
CA ALA A 20 -0.74 0.10 -2.17
C ALA A 20 -0.25 0.79 -3.45
N VAL A 21 -1.16 1.31 -4.26
CA VAL A 21 -0.79 2.11 -5.45
C VAL A 21 -1.37 3.50 -5.29
N ILE A 22 -0.54 4.51 -5.53
CA ILE A 22 -0.93 5.90 -5.65
C ILE A 22 -1.00 6.23 -7.15
N LYS A 23 -2.18 6.61 -7.61
CA LYS A 23 -2.57 6.68 -9.02
C LYS A 23 -2.12 7.98 -9.69
N PRO A 24 -2.16 8.09 -11.04
CA PRO A 24 -1.63 9.25 -11.76
C PRO A 24 -2.27 10.60 -11.41
N ASP A 25 -3.52 10.62 -10.93
CA ASP A 25 -4.18 11.83 -10.43
C ASP A 25 -3.49 12.42 -9.20
N ALA A 26 -2.95 11.58 -8.32
CA ALA A 26 -2.24 11.99 -7.13
C ALA A 26 -0.74 12.22 -7.37
N VAL A 27 -0.10 11.36 -8.18
CA VAL A 27 1.34 11.50 -8.50
C VAL A 27 1.65 12.78 -9.26
N ALA A 28 0.71 13.28 -10.07
CA ALA A 28 0.83 14.57 -10.75
C ALA A 28 0.89 15.79 -9.79
N HIS A 29 0.64 15.61 -8.49
CA HIS A 29 0.57 16.67 -7.49
C HIS A 29 1.54 16.41 -6.32
N PRO A 30 2.75 17.00 -6.31
CA PRO A 30 3.79 16.72 -5.31
C PRO A 30 3.34 16.86 -3.85
N LEU A 31 2.52 17.86 -3.53
CA LEU A 31 1.98 18.06 -2.18
C LEU A 31 1.00 16.96 -1.76
N ILE A 32 0.24 16.40 -2.71
CA ILE A 32 -0.63 15.24 -2.43
C ILE A 32 0.25 14.00 -2.20
N MET A 33 1.30 13.80 -3.01
CA MET A 33 2.26 12.71 -2.79
C MET A 33 2.93 12.78 -1.41
N GLU A 34 3.36 13.96 -0.99
CA GLU A 34 3.93 14.17 0.35
C GLU A 34 2.89 13.86 1.45
N ALA A 35 1.68 14.41 1.36
CA ALA A 35 0.62 14.15 2.33
C ALA A 35 0.22 12.66 2.44
N LEU A 36 0.15 11.96 1.31
CA LEU A 36 -0.12 10.51 1.28
C LEU A 36 1.01 9.70 1.90
N HIS A 37 2.26 10.10 1.62
CA HIS A 37 3.44 9.47 2.19
C HIS A 37 3.51 9.65 3.71
N GLN A 38 3.24 10.88 4.22
CA GLN A 38 3.17 11.12 5.65
C GLN A 38 2.05 10.31 6.31
N LYS A 39 0.83 10.25 5.72
CA LYS A 39 -0.25 9.39 6.21
C LYS A 39 0.18 7.92 6.37
N ILE A 40 0.92 7.36 5.40
CA ILE A 40 1.42 5.96 5.50
C ILE A 40 2.31 5.78 6.76
N LEU A 41 3.22 6.72 7.03
CA LEU A 41 4.12 6.69 8.18
C LEU A 41 3.41 6.97 9.51
N GLU A 42 2.50 7.95 9.55
CA GLU A 42 1.68 8.30 10.71
C GLU A 42 0.84 7.11 11.18
N HIS A 43 0.19 6.43 10.23
CA HIS A 43 -0.64 5.24 10.46
C HIS A 43 0.16 3.94 10.73
N LYS A 44 1.50 4.03 10.87
CA LYS A 44 2.41 2.96 11.28
C LYS A 44 2.52 1.79 10.29
N PHE A 45 2.41 2.07 9.00
CA PHE A 45 2.85 1.12 7.98
C PHE A 45 4.38 1.16 7.83
N SER A 46 5.00 -0.02 7.89
CA SER A 46 6.37 -0.17 7.41
C SER A 46 6.36 -0.29 5.88
N ILE A 47 6.92 0.69 5.18
CA ILE A 47 7.13 0.61 3.73
C ILE A 47 8.26 -0.38 3.45
N VAL A 48 7.96 -1.55 2.88
CA VAL A 48 8.95 -2.61 2.61
C VAL A 48 9.67 -2.39 1.28
N LYS A 49 8.92 -1.97 0.26
CA LYS A 49 9.41 -1.60 -1.07
C LYS A 49 8.59 -0.44 -1.61
N SER A 50 9.19 0.34 -2.49
CA SER A 50 8.54 1.38 -3.28
C SER A 50 9.09 1.36 -4.71
N LYS A 51 8.26 1.70 -5.69
CA LYS A 51 8.63 1.78 -7.11
C LYS A 51 7.78 2.82 -7.80
N ASP A 52 8.43 3.69 -8.57
CA ASP A 52 7.75 4.53 -9.56
C ASP A 52 7.66 3.79 -10.89
N LEU A 53 6.55 3.96 -11.59
CA LEU A 53 6.29 3.29 -12.85
C LEU A 53 5.37 4.13 -13.74
N VAL A 54 5.54 3.99 -15.06
CA VAL A 54 4.60 4.50 -16.08
C VAL A 54 4.12 3.28 -16.83
N TRP A 55 2.83 2.97 -16.73
CA TRP A 55 2.24 1.84 -17.46
C TRP A 55 1.84 2.24 -18.86
N GLN A 56 2.13 1.35 -19.81
CA GLN A 56 1.45 1.38 -21.09
C GLN A 56 0.03 0.82 -20.92
N ARG A 57 -0.82 1.07 -21.92
CA ARG A 57 -2.19 0.57 -21.95
C ARG A 57 -2.25 -0.95 -21.70
N GLN A 58 -1.37 -1.70 -22.35
CA GLN A 58 -1.28 -3.16 -22.24
C GLN A 58 -0.99 -3.65 -20.81
N ASP A 59 -0.21 -2.90 -20.03
CA ASP A 59 0.08 -3.25 -18.63
C ASP A 59 -1.17 -3.10 -17.76
N SER A 60 -1.93 -2.01 -18.01
CA SER A 60 -3.20 -1.73 -17.34
C SER A 60 -4.28 -2.75 -17.72
N GLU A 61 -4.34 -3.18 -18.99
CA GLU A 61 -5.25 -4.24 -19.47
C GLU A 61 -4.93 -5.59 -18.80
N ARG A 62 -3.65 -5.98 -18.74
CA ARG A 62 -3.24 -7.22 -18.04
C ARG A 62 -3.58 -7.18 -16.55
N PHE A 63 -3.40 -6.05 -15.88
CA PHE A 63 -3.71 -5.93 -14.45
C PHE A 63 -5.21 -5.93 -14.15
N TYR A 64 -6.02 -5.25 -14.97
CA TYR A 64 -7.47 -5.13 -14.76
C TYR A 64 -8.31 -6.14 -15.56
N ALA A 65 -7.72 -7.24 -16.03
CA ALA A 65 -8.42 -8.24 -16.85
C ALA A 65 -9.71 -8.79 -16.19
N GLU A 66 -9.74 -8.94 -14.85
CA GLU A 66 -10.94 -9.32 -14.07
C GLU A 66 -12.10 -8.29 -14.15
N HIS A 67 -11.88 -7.14 -14.80
CA HIS A 67 -12.86 -6.08 -15.03
C HIS A 67 -13.22 -5.91 -16.52
N GLU A 68 -12.68 -6.73 -17.41
CA GLU A 68 -13.04 -6.72 -18.83
C GLU A 68 -14.57 -6.86 -19.01
N GLY A 69 -15.11 -6.19 -20.03
CA GLY A 69 -16.55 -6.11 -20.28
C GLY A 69 -17.34 -5.20 -19.33
N ARG A 70 -16.78 -4.74 -18.20
CA ARG A 70 -17.47 -3.77 -17.32
C ARG A 70 -17.46 -2.36 -17.93
N PHE A 71 -18.56 -1.62 -17.76
CA PHE A 71 -18.75 -0.28 -18.37
C PHE A 71 -17.65 0.75 -18.05
N PHE A 72 -16.90 0.57 -16.95
CA PHE A 72 -15.82 1.45 -16.52
C PHE A 72 -14.41 1.00 -16.95
N TYR A 73 -14.28 -0.20 -17.54
CA TYR A 73 -12.99 -0.84 -17.82
C TYR A 73 -12.08 0.01 -18.70
N GLN A 74 -12.59 0.47 -19.85
CA GLN A 74 -11.83 1.28 -20.79
C GLN A 74 -11.28 2.56 -20.15
N ARG A 75 -12.14 3.28 -19.40
CA ARG A 75 -11.75 4.49 -18.66
C ARG A 75 -10.71 4.21 -17.56
N LEU A 76 -10.80 3.05 -16.89
CA LEU A 76 -9.85 2.63 -15.86
C LEU A 76 -8.48 2.32 -16.48
N VAL A 77 -8.46 1.56 -17.58
CA VAL A 77 -7.26 1.24 -18.36
C VAL A 77 -6.59 2.52 -18.87
N GLU A 78 -7.33 3.38 -19.57
CA GLU A 78 -6.84 4.65 -20.10
C GLU A 78 -6.22 5.52 -19.01
N PHE A 79 -6.94 5.71 -17.89
CA PHE A 79 -6.46 6.51 -16.77
C PHE A 79 -5.21 5.95 -16.11
N MET A 80 -5.14 4.64 -15.88
CA MET A 80 -3.97 4.03 -15.25
C MET A 80 -2.74 4.04 -16.18
N SER A 81 -2.95 4.11 -17.50
CA SER A 81 -1.89 4.37 -18.49
C SER A 81 -1.62 5.85 -18.78
N SER A 82 -2.28 6.81 -18.12
CA SER A 82 -2.21 8.23 -18.50
C SER A 82 -1.05 9.02 -17.88
N GLY A 83 -0.15 8.37 -17.14
CA GLY A 83 0.93 9.06 -16.44
C GLY A 83 1.67 8.17 -15.42
N PRO A 84 2.60 8.75 -14.65
CA PRO A 84 3.33 8.03 -13.61
C PRO A 84 2.40 7.64 -12.45
N MET A 85 2.66 6.49 -11.85
CA MET A 85 2.05 6.02 -10.60
C MET A 85 3.15 5.52 -9.66
N ARG A 86 2.87 5.48 -8.35
CA ARG A 86 3.80 4.94 -7.35
C ARG A 86 3.19 3.75 -6.65
N ALA A 87 3.89 2.61 -6.67
CA ALA A 87 3.51 1.41 -5.94
C ALA A 87 4.35 1.24 -4.68
N TYR A 88 3.73 0.66 -3.65
CA TYR A 88 4.35 0.33 -2.37
C TYR A 88 3.95 -1.08 -1.95
N ILE A 89 4.89 -1.80 -1.34
CA ILE A 89 4.57 -2.95 -0.47
C ILE A 89 4.55 -2.42 0.96
N LEU A 90 3.39 -2.49 1.63
CA LEU A 90 3.22 -2.01 3.00
C LEU A 90 3.02 -3.18 3.97
N ALA A 91 3.72 -3.14 5.11
CA ALA A 91 3.61 -4.12 6.20
C ALA A 91 3.02 -3.50 7.48
N ARG A 92 2.03 -4.18 8.09
CA ARG A 92 1.32 -3.80 9.33
C ARG A 92 0.40 -4.97 9.77
N GLU A 93 -0.01 -5.06 11.03
CA GLU A 93 -1.40 -5.47 11.33
C GLU A 93 -1.89 -6.79 10.68
N ASP A 94 -3.09 -6.91 10.10
CA ASP A 94 -4.14 -5.95 9.67
C ASP A 94 -3.93 -5.10 8.41
N ALA A 95 -2.73 -5.09 7.80
CA ALA A 95 -2.37 -4.15 6.72
C ALA A 95 -3.42 -4.01 5.61
N ILE A 96 -4.01 -5.12 5.16
CA ILE A 96 -4.96 -5.14 4.04
C ILE A 96 -6.24 -4.41 4.44
N SER A 97 -6.86 -4.82 5.55
CA SER A 97 -8.07 -4.17 6.07
C SER A 97 -7.83 -2.71 6.44
N TYR A 98 -6.70 -2.41 7.09
CA TYR A 98 -6.41 -1.07 7.59
C TYR A 98 -6.05 -0.09 6.45
N TRP A 99 -5.38 -0.57 5.39
CA TRP A 99 -5.15 0.25 4.20
C TRP A 99 -6.47 0.56 3.50
N ARG A 100 -7.40 -0.40 3.41
CA ARG A 100 -8.74 -0.17 2.85
C ARG A 100 -9.57 0.82 3.65
N GLU A 101 -9.48 0.79 4.98
CA GLU A 101 -10.09 1.78 5.85
C GLU A 101 -9.51 3.18 5.60
N LEU A 102 -8.18 3.31 5.58
CA LEU A 102 -7.47 4.57 5.33
C LEU A 102 -7.72 5.13 3.91
N MET A 103 -7.89 4.26 2.91
CA MET A 103 -8.38 4.65 1.58
C MET A 103 -9.84 5.16 1.66
N GLY A 104 -10.69 4.43 2.36
CA GLY A 104 -12.13 4.68 2.47
C GLY A 104 -12.94 4.22 1.24
N PRO A 105 -14.25 4.55 1.19
CA PRO A 105 -15.15 4.10 0.13
C PRO A 105 -14.68 4.43 -1.28
N THR A 106 -14.83 3.49 -2.22
CA THR A 106 -14.40 3.64 -3.64
C THR A 106 -15.05 4.84 -4.32
N LYS A 107 -16.32 5.14 -3.99
CA LYS A 107 -17.06 6.31 -4.50
C LYS A 107 -16.70 7.55 -3.69
N VAL A 108 -16.07 8.53 -4.33
CA VAL A 108 -15.53 9.74 -3.68
C VAL A 108 -16.61 10.52 -2.92
N PHE A 109 -17.80 10.69 -3.50
CA PHE A 109 -18.92 11.36 -2.83
C PHE A 109 -19.32 10.63 -1.53
N ARG A 110 -19.37 9.29 -1.54
CA ARG A 110 -19.69 8.51 -0.35
C ARG A 110 -18.58 8.64 0.69
N ALA A 111 -17.31 8.59 0.29
CA ALA A 111 -16.18 8.79 1.20
C ALA A 111 -16.28 10.16 1.91
N ARG A 112 -16.49 11.25 1.16
CA ARG A 112 -16.67 12.60 1.74
C ARG A 112 -17.84 12.69 2.73
N TYR A 113 -18.93 11.95 2.49
CA TYR A 113 -20.11 11.97 3.35
C TYR A 113 -19.98 11.08 4.60
N THR A 114 -19.40 9.88 4.48
CA THR A 114 -19.36 8.90 5.59
C THR A 114 -18.04 8.85 6.35
N SER A 115 -16.96 9.34 5.75
CA SER A 115 -15.57 9.08 6.18
C SER A 115 -14.63 10.21 5.69
N PRO A 116 -14.86 11.48 6.09
CA PRO A 116 -14.20 12.64 5.49
C PRO A 116 -12.68 12.67 5.62
N ASP A 117 -12.10 11.94 6.58
CA ASP A 117 -10.66 11.91 6.85
C ASP A 117 -9.87 10.91 5.99
N THR A 118 -10.56 10.07 5.21
CA THR A 118 -9.92 9.05 4.38
C THR A 118 -9.31 9.65 3.12
N ILE A 119 -8.32 8.96 2.55
CA ILE A 119 -7.58 9.41 1.35
C ILE A 119 -8.53 9.75 0.19
N ARG A 120 -9.53 8.90 -0.08
CA ARG A 120 -10.50 9.11 -1.16
C ARG A 120 -11.45 10.27 -0.92
N ALA A 121 -11.73 10.61 0.33
CA ALA A 121 -12.54 11.78 0.67
C ALA A 121 -11.76 13.07 0.41
N GLN A 122 -10.52 13.13 0.92
CA GLN A 122 -9.65 14.31 0.89
C GLN A 122 -9.08 14.61 -0.51
N PHE A 123 -8.64 13.60 -1.25
CA PHE A 123 -7.88 13.77 -2.49
C PHE A 123 -8.55 13.19 -3.75
N GLY A 124 -9.60 12.38 -3.59
CA GLY A 124 -10.29 11.77 -4.72
C GLY A 124 -11.05 12.80 -5.55
N LEU A 125 -11.04 12.65 -6.87
CA LEU A 125 -11.74 13.51 -7.83
C LEU A 125 -13.03 12.86 -8.35
N THR A 126 -12.98 11.58 -8.73
CA THR A 126 -14.11 10.79 -9.28
C THR A 126 -13.98 9.32 -8.88
N ASP A 127 -15.01 8.51 -9.13
CA ASP A 127 -14.98 7.06 -8.85
C ASP A 127 -13.81 6.31 -9.52
N THR A 128 -13.32 6.78 -10.68
CA THR A 128 -12.11 6.23 -11.34
C THR A 128 -10.82 6.90 -10.86
N ARG A 129 -10.83 8.25 -10.80
CA ARG A 129 -9.75 9.10 -10.27
C ARG A 129 -9.93 9.29 -8.77
N ASN A 130 -9.76 8.21 -8.02
CA ASN A 130 -9.91 8.17 -6.57
C ASN A 130 -8.57 7.96 -5.85
N THR A 131 -7.49 8.55 -6.37
CA THR A 131 -6.16 8.65 -5.73
C THR A 131 -5.39 7.34 -5.55
N THR A 132 -6.05 6.22 -5.23
CA THR A 132 -5.35 5.04 -4.72
C THR A 132 -6.09 3.71 -4.90
N HIS A 133 -5.29 2.65 -5.10
CA HIS A 133 -5.67 1.24 -5.11
C HIS A 133 -5.02 0.52 -3.92
N GLY A 134 -5.64 -0.59 -3.52
CA GLY A 134 -5.06 -1.53 -2.57
C GLY A 134 -5.84 -2.83 -2.54
N SER A 135 -5.12 -3.89 -2.19
CA SER A 135 -5.59 -5.28 -2.13
C SER A 135 -6.87 -5.45 -1.30
N ASP A 136 -7.65 -6.50 -1.55
CA ASP A 136 -8.88 -6.82 -0.80
C ASP A 136 -8.78 -8.07 0.08
N SER A 137 -7.78 -8.91 -0.18
CA SER A 137 -7.58 -10.22 0.41
C SER A 137 -6.08 -10.55 0.46
N ALA A 138 -5.68 -11.55 1.25
CA ALA A 138 -4.28 -11.98 1.30
C ALA A 138 -3.83 -12.57 -0.05
N GLU A 139 -4.76 -13.27 -0.70
CA GLU A 139 -4.60 -13.86 -2.01
C GLU A 139 -4.45 -12.77 -3.08
N SER A 140 -5.26 -11.70 -3.05
CA SER A 140 -5.07 -10.59 -3.99
C SER A 140 -3.76 -9.86 -3.70
N ALA A 141 -3.42 -9.61 -2.42
CA ALA A 141 -2.17 -8.96 -2.06
C ALA A 141 -0.95 -9.71 -2.60
N GLN A 142 -0.90 -11.05 -2.48
CA GLN A 142 0.21 -11.81 -3.03
C GLN A 142 0.26 -11.74 -4.58
N ARG A 143 -0.87 -11.90 -5.28
CA ARG A 143 -0.92 -11.77 -6.76
C ARG A 143 -0.49 -10.39 -7.24
N GLU A 144 -1.05 -9.34 -6.63
CA GLU A 144 -0.81 -7.95 -7.00
C GLU A 144 0.64 -7.52 -6.69
N ILE A 145 1.20 -7.91 -5.53
CA ILE A 145 2.60 -7.66 -5.19
C ILE A 145 3.52 -8.30 -6.22
N THR A 146 3.31 -9.58 -6.56
CA THR A 146 4.14 -10.26 -7.59
C THR A 146 4.00 -9.64 -8.98
N PHE A 147 2.85 -9.06 -9.33
CA PHE A 147 2.68 -8.33 -10.60
C PHE A 147 3.50 -7.04 -10.65
N PHE A 148 3.50 -6.24 -9.58
CA PHE A 148 4.22 -4.97 -9.53
C PHE A 148 5.72 -5.12 -9.22
N PHE A 149 6.08 -6.11 -8.42
CA PHE A 149 7.42 -6.39 -7.90
C PHE A 149 7.76 -7.89 -8.14
N PRO A 150 7.98 -8.32 -9.39
CA PRO A 150 8.30 -9.72 -9.71
C PRO A 150 9.60 -10.21 -9.04
N GLU A 151 10.48 -9.30 -8.64
CA GLU A 151 11.68 -9.55 -7.85
C GLU A 151 11.44 -9.74 -6.35
N PHE A 152 10.20 -9.60 -5.86
CA PHE A 152 9.86 -9.71 -4.45
C PHE A 152 9.12 -11.01 -4.11
N HIS A 153 9.77 -11.87 -3.35
CA HIS A 153 9.21 -13.13 -2.88
C HIS A 153 8.52 -12.97 -1.53
N VAL A 154 7.18 -12.90 -1.53
CA VAL A 154 6.35 -12.70 -0.33
C VAL A 154 6.69 -13.70 0.78
N GLN A 155 6.75 -15.00 0.49
CA GLN A 155 7.00 -16.02 1.50
C GLN A 155 8.41 -15.91 2.11
N GLU A 156 9.43 -15.62 1.29
CA GLU A 156 10.80 -15.39 1.80
C GLU A 156 10.85 -14.17 2.73
N TRP A 157 10.14 -13.09 2.40
CA TRP A 157 10.04 -11.93 3.29
C TRP A 157 9.33 -12.29 4.61
N MET A 158 8.23 -13.04 4.55
CA MET A 158 7.49 -13.52 5.72
C MET A 158 8.33 -14.41 6.64
N GLU A 159 9.20 -15.24 6.09
CA GLU A 159 10.08 -16.12 6.88
C GLU A 159 11.30 -15.38 7.45
N ARG A 160 11.95 -14.52 6.66
CA ARG A 160 13.29 -13.99 6.97
C ARG A 160 13.30 -12.58 7.56
N LEU A 161 12.30 -11.76 7.23
CA LEU A 161 12.32 -10.31 7.50
C LEU A 161 11.15 -9.87 8.38
N GLU A 162 9.97 -10.47 8.24
CA GLU A 162 8.80 -10.19 9.09
C GLU A 162 9.11 -10.19 10.60
N PRO A 163 9.83 -11.18 11.17
CA PRO A 163 10.05 -11.22 12.61
C PRO A 163 10.79 -9.98 13.13
N SER A 164 11.75 -9.48 12.35
CA SER A 164 12.53 -8.28 12.66
C SER A 164 11.72 -7.00 12.48
N PHE A 165 10.89 -6.91 11.43
CA PHE A 165 9.94 -5.81 11.25
C PHE A 165 8.94 -5.74 12.40
N ARG A 166 8.36 -6.88 12.79
CA ARG A 166 7.42 -7.02 13.91
C ARG A 166 8.04 -6.73 15.27
N ALA A 167 9.32 -7.07 15.45
CA ALA A 167 10.09 -6.71 16.63
C ALA A 167 10.54 -5.22 16.66
N GLY A 168 10.20 -4.42 15.64
CA GLY A 168 10.62 -3.02 15.53
C GLY A 168 12.12 -2.84 15.25
N GLN A 169 12.82 -3.87 14.78
CA GLN A 169 14.25 -3.86 14.47
C GLN A 169 14.53 -3.25 13.09
N VAL A 170 13.80 -2.18 12.75
CA VAL A 170 13.88 -1.48 11.47
C VAL A 170 14.06 0.02 11.67
N LYS A 171 14.78 0.64 10.73
CA LYS A 171 14.91 2.10 10.60
C LYS A 171 14.29 2.55 9.28
N TYR A 172 13.70 3.74 9.29
CA TYR A 172 13.25 4.38 8.06
C TYR A 172 14.43 5.06 7.34
N ASP A 173 14.69 4.68 6.09
CA ASP A 173 15.68 5.29 5.21
C ASP A 173 15.02 6.42 4.41
N GLN A 174 15.35 7.66 4.77
CA GLN A 174 14.78 8.87 4.15
C GLN A 174 15.12 9.00 2.65
N GLN A 175 16.28 8.49 2.22
CA GLN A 175 16.72 8.60 0.82
C GLN A 175 16.02 7.55 -0.06
N LYS A 176 15.88 6.32 0.45
CA LYS A 176 15.22 5.22 -0.27
C LYS A 176 13.70 5.22 -0.09
N GLN A 177 13.18 5.99 0.85
CA GLN A 177 11.79 6.05 1.29
C GLN A 177 11.18 4.70 1.73
N ILE A 178 12.00 3.83 2.34
CA ILE A 178 11.60 2.50 2.81
C ILE A 178 12.14 2.21 4.22
N HIS A 179 11.55 1.22 4.90
CA HIS A 179 12.08 0.66 6.13
C HIS A 179 13.09 -0.45 5.81
N MET A 180 14.25 -0.41 6.46
CA MET A 180 15.31 -1.41 6.34
C MET A 180 15.69 -1.94 7.72
N LEU A 181 16.28 -3.14 7.79
CA LEU A 181 16.78 -3.69 9.05
C LEU A 181 17.83 -2.76 9.70
N SER A 182 17.70 -2.57 11.00
CA SER A 182 18.68 -1.84 11.80
C SER A 182 20.02 -2.59 11.80
N GLY A 183 21.03 -2.02 11.14
CA GLY A 183 22.37 -2.61 10.98
C GLY A 183 22.81 -2.76 9.52
N GLN A 184 21.88 -2.79 8.56
CA GLN A 184 22.19 -2.66 7.14
C GLN A 184 22.20 -1.16 6.77
N SER A 185 23.39 -0.60 6.59
CA SER A 185 23.63 0.80 6.21
C SER A 185 24.60 0.81 5.04
#